data_AF-A0A2A7X2I1-F1
#
_entry.id   AF-A0A2A7X2I1-F1
#
_cell.length_a   1.000
_cell.length_b   1.000
_cell.length_c   1.000
_cell.angle_alpha   90.00
_cell.angle_beta   90.00
_cell.angle_gamma   90.00
#
_symmetry.space_group_name_H-M   'P 1'
#
loop_
_entity.id
_entity.type
_entity.pdbx_description
1 polymer ?
#
loop_
_entity_poly.entity_id
_entity_poly.type
_entity_poly.pdbx_seq_one_letter_code
_entity_poly.pdbx_strand_id
1 'polypeptide(L)'
;MKIGTFAKLFHVTTDTVRYYIELGLLIADKKNTQYQMNQLCLDDMAFITELKKFHFSLIEIQQILSYQRVTNFLDHEDIDYYNNLLMDKKNQLTEKKEDISKAIQLIEKAVQTSSPSFKEENYTGVPLSFVNLLYCPKCHIPLEMEDVTIKKIYIQTGSLTCTCGYEAAIEEGIIITSNLYETSPYPSYFYDKETIKEINPKMINLFEKSNFWFQKVLQNIELKNKLIVETNVDVFVSLPKYIDVLETSASYVFCGYSLAMLKKVRKRIERINPKLNVLYILNSDLNLPLKPLCIDVFVDSFTVADFSLLNPKFPIHVLKNCFHSSSTIVGGYSYYDSSAKSLKNISTLYPNSHDRILYPKYLEENLSVNEFQTMHSENIGYCTDPGPFFDYHKKDEKFHMLMYFASKK
;
A
#
# COMPACT_ATOMS: atom_id res chain seq x y z
N MET A 1 32.17 -42.21 -26.04
CA MET A 1 32.84 -41.03 -25.44
C MET A 1 32.45 -40.86 -23.98
N LYS A 2 33.26 -40.17 -23.15
CA LYS A 2 32.93 -39.91 -21.73
C LYS A 2 31.77 -38.91 -21.63
N ILE A 3 30.92 -39.07 -20.61
CA ILE A 3 29.74 -38.19 -20.35
C ILE A 3 30.10 -36.70 -20.31
N GLY A 4 31.24 -36.33 -19.72
CA GLY A 4 31.67 -34.93 -19.64
C GLY A 4 32.02 -34.31 -21.00
N THR A 5 32.58 -35.10 -21.93
CA THR A 5 32.86 -34.65 -23.30
C THR A 5 31.57 -34.53 -24.11
N PHE A 6 30.65 -35.49 -23.93
CA PHE A 6 29.34 -35.48 -24.57
C PHE A 6 28.49 -34.27 -24.13
N ALA A 7 28.45 -33.99 -22.84
CA ALA A 7 27.72 -32.85 -22.29
C ALA A 7 28.21 -31.52 -22.88
N LYS A 8 29.55 -31.36 -23.01
CA LYS A 8 30.16 -30.19 -23.66
C LYS A 8 29.79 -30.06 -25.14
N LEU A 9 29.72 -31.17 -25.88
CA LEU A 9 29.39 -31.18 -27.30
C LEU A 9 28.00 -30.61 -27.57
N PHE A 10 27.01 -30.95 -26.74
CA PHE A 10 25.63 -30.46 -26.86
C PHE A 10 25.32 -29.24 -25.99
N HIS A 11 26.35 -28.63 -25.38
CA HIS A 11 26.21 -27.46 -24.50
C HIS A 11 25.22 -27.68 -23.35
N VAL A 12 25.22 -28.86 -22.74
CA VAL A 12 24.41 -29.21 -21.56
C VAL A 12 25.28 -29.58 -20.37
N THR A 13 24.71 -29.60 -19.17
CA THR A 13 25.41 -30.08 -17.97
C THR A 13 25.46 -31.61 -17.96
N THR A 14 26.42 -32.18 -17.22
CA THR A 14 26.46 -33.63 -17.02
C THR A 14 25.23 -34.16 -16.29
N ASP A 15 24.58 -33.32 -15.46
CA ASP A 15 23.37 -33.68 -14.73
C ASP A 15 22.16 -33.77 -15.66
N THR A 16 22.04 -32.88 -16.66
CA THR A 16 21.02 -33.01 -17.70
C THR A 16 21.17 -34.32 -18.48
N VAL A 17 22.42 -34.71 -18.81
CA VAL A 17 22.67 -35.98 -19.51
C VAL A 17 22.30 -37.18 -18.64
N ARG A 18 22.64 -37.16 -17.34
CA ARG A 18 22.22 -38.20 -16.38
C ARG A 18 20.70 -38.29 -16.28
N TYR A 19 20.03 -37.16 -16.16
CA TYR A 19 18.58 -37.09 -16.09
C TYR A 19 17.92 -37.65 -17.36
N TYR A 20 18.48 -37.39 -18.55
CA TYR A 20 17.97 -37.98 -19.79
C TYR A 20 18.19 -39.49 -19.87
N ILE A 21 19.28 -40.00 -19.31
CA ILE A 21 19.50 -41.44 -19.17
C ILE A 21 18.46 -42.05 -18.22
N GLU A 22 18.18 -41.40 -17.08
CA GLU A 22 17.17 -41.84 -16.10
C GLU A 22 15.76 -41.85 -16.70
N LEU A 23 15.42 -40.85 -17.51
CA LEU A 23 14.16 -40.81 -18.26
C LEU A 23 14.12 -41.79 -19.44
N GLY A 24 15.20 -42.53 -19.73
CA GLY A 24 15.28 -43.42 -20.88
C GLY A 24 15.32 -42.71 -22.23
N LEU A 25 15.58 -41.40 -22.26
CA LEU A 25 15.78 -40.62 -23.48
C LEU A 25 17.13 -40.94 -24.13
N LEU A 26 18.16 -41.27 -23.34
CA LEU A 26 19.47 -41.68 -23.84
C LEU A 26 19.82 -43.08 -23.33
N ILE A 27 20.27 -43.97 -24.22
CA ILE A 27 20.68 -45.34 -23.88
C ILE A 27 22.21 -45.43 -23.93
N ALA A 28 22.85 -45.12 -22.80
CA ALA A 28 24.30 -45.14 -22.67
C ALA A 28 24.83 -46.51 -22.21
N ASP A 29 26.02 -46.87 -22.66
CA ASP A 29 26.70 -48.08 -22.19
C ASP A 29 27.26 -47.87 -20.79
N LYS A 30 27.25 -48.91 -19.96
CA LYS A 30 27.85 -48.88 -18.62
C LYS A 30 29.13 -49.71 -18.60
N LYS A 31 30.28 -49.04 -18.50
CA LYS A 31 31.58 -49.69 -18.30
C LYS A 31 32.04 -49.46 -16.86
N ASN A 32 32.00 -50.53 -16.06
CA ASN A 32 32.17 -50.48 -14.60
C ASN A 32 31.13 -49.55 -13.94
N THR A 33 31.57 -48.40 -13.42
CA THR A 33 30.76 -47.39 -12.74
C THR A 33 30.53 -46.12 -13.57
N GLN A 34 31.04 -46.06 -14.80
CA GLN A 34 30.98 -44.86 -15.64
C GLN A 34 30.13 -45.08 -16.89
N TYR A 35 29.30 -44.09 -17.22
CA TYR A 35 28.56 -44.04 -18.48
C TYR A 35 29.48 -43.70 -19.65
N GLN A 36 29.35 -44.48 -20.72
CA GLN A 36 30.04 -44.29 -21.98
C GLN A 36 28.99 -44.06 -23.07
N MET A 37 28.99 -42.86 -23.66
CA MET A 37 28.02 -42.48 -24.69
C MET A 37 28.46 -43.08 -26.04
N ASN A 38 27.57 -43.80 -26.69
CA ASN A 38 27.79 -44.45 -27.99
C ASN A 38 27.23 -43.58 -29.14
N GLN A 39 27.27 -44.07 -30.37
CA GLN A 39 26.76 -43.33 -31.54
C GLN A 39 25.24 -43.09 -31.43
N LEU A 40 24.48 -44.08 -30.96
CA LEU A 40 23.04 -43.96 -30.71
C LEU A 40 22.73 -42.77 -29.78
N CYS A 41 23.51 -42.59 -28.71
CA CYS A 41 23.35 -41.43 -27.84
C CYS A 41 23.58 -40.09 -28.54
N LEU A 42 24.51 -40.02 -29.51
CA LEU A 42 24.76 -38.79 -30.28
C LEU A 42 23.57 -38.48 -31.17
N ASP A 43 23.04 -39.49 -31.86
CA ASP A 43 21.91 -39.37 -32.77
C ASP A 43 20.62 -39.03 -32.01
N ASP A 44 20.32 -39.75 -30.93
CA ASP A 44 19.20 -39.46 -30.02
C ASP A 44 19.30 -38.05 -29.47
N MET A 45 20.47 -37.59 -29.03
CA MET A 45 20.64 -36.25 -28.46
C MET A 45 20.50 -35.14 -29.50
N ALA A 46 20.96 -35.37 -30.73
CA ALA A 46 20.71 -34.45 -31.83
C ALA A 46 19.20 -34.33 -32.10
N PHE A 47 18.49 -35.45 -32.11
CA PHE A 47 17.04 -35.47 -32.35
C PHE A 47 16.23 -34.87 -31.20
N ILE A 48 16.58 -35.18 -29.94
CA ILE A 48 16.03 -34.52 -28.75
C ILE A 48 16.21 -33.00 -28.84
N THR A 49 17.40 -32.56 -29.28
CA THR A 49 17.70 -31.12 -29.41
C THR A 49 16.84 -30.47 -30.48
N GLU A 50 16.57 -31.15 -31.59
CA GLU A 50 15.66 -30.69 -32.63
C GLU A 50 14.21 -30.60 -32.13
N LEU A 51 13.67 -31.67 -31.55
CA LEU A 51 12.30 -31.69 -31.02
C LEU A 51 12.08 -30.65 -29.93
N LYS A 52 13.12 -30.37 -29.12
CA LYS A 52 13.08 -29.26 -28.16
C LYS A 52 12.95 -27.89 -28.82
N LYS A 53 13.53 -27.66 -30.01
CA LYS A 53 13.33 -26.41 -30.77
C LYS A 53 11.88 -26.25 -31.21
N PHE A 54 11.17 -27.36 -31.43
CA PHE A 54 9.73 -27.36 -31.73
C PHE A 54 8.85 -27.34 -30.48
N HIS A 55 9.43 -27.10 -29.30
CA HIS A 55 8.74 -27.04 -28.02
C HIS A 55 8.02 -28.34 -27.62
N PHE A 56 8.50 -29.50 -28.08
CA PHE A 56 8.11 -30.77 -27.47
C PHE A 56 8.65 -30.87 -26.04
N SER A 57 7.79 -31.32 -25.14
CA SER A 57 8.12 -31.68 -23.76
C SER A 57 8.95 -32.96 -23.74
N LEU A 58 9.66 -33.19 -22.64
CA LEU A 58 10.46 -34.41 -22.48
C LEU A 58 9.62 -35.69 -22.58
N ILE A 59 8.35 -35.63 -22.15
CA ILE A 59 7.42 -36.77 -22.24
C ILE A 59 7.06 -37.07 -23.69
N GLU A 60 6.71 -36.03 -24.48
CA GLU A 60 6.41 -36.22 -25.92
C GLU A 60 7.64 -36.72 -26.68
N ILE A 61 8.83 -36.19 -26.37
CA ILE A 61 10.09 -36.64 -26.97
C ILE A 61 10.36 -38.11 -26.62
N GLN A 62 10.10 -38.52 -25.37
CA GLN A 62 10.24 -39.91 -24.96
C GLN A 62 9.34 -40.84 -25.76
N GLN A 63 8.09 -40.44 -26.02
CA GLN A 63 7.14 -41.21 -26.83
C GLN A 63 7.63 -41.35 -28.27
N ILE A 64 8.09 -40.25 -28.88
CA ILE A 64 8.65 -40.25 -30.24
C ILE A 64 9.87 -41.17 -30.34
N LEU A 65 10.82 -41.06 -29.41
CA LEU A 65 12.02 -41.90 -29.38
C LEU A 65 11.68 -43.38 -29.15
N SER A 66 10.71 -43.66 -28.28
CA SER A 66 10.27 -45.04 -28.02
C SER A 66 9.69 -45.67 -29.27
N TYR A 67 8.89 -44.92 -30.02
CA TYR A 67 8.33 -45.36 -31.30
C TYR A 67 9.46 -45.59 -32.34
N GLN A 68 10.34 -44.61 -32.52
CA GLN A 68 11.50 -44.70 -33.43
C GLN A 68 12.36 -45.93 -33.18
N ARG A 69 12.62 -46.27 -31.91
CA ARG A 69 13.47 -47.41 -31.55
C ARG A 69 12.86 -48.76 -31.89
N VAL A 70 11.54 -48.85 -31.99
CA VAL A 70 10.83 -50.09 -32.32
C VAL A 70 10.75 -50.27 -33.83
N THR A 71 10.49 -49.18 -34.57
CA THR A 71 10.17 -49.25 -36.00
C THR A 71 11.31 -48.83 -36.92
N ASN A 72 12.31 -48.12 -36.39
CA ASN A 72 13.44 -47.51 -37.11
C ASN A 72 13.05 -46.50 -38.19
N PHE A 73 11.78 -46.05 -38.26
CA PHE A 73 11.27 -45.14 -39.31
C PHE A 73 11.57 -45.63 -40.74
N LEU A 74 11.44 -46.95 -40.99
CA LEU A 74 11.86 -47.56 -42.25
C LEU A 74 10.75 -47.61 -43.30
N ASP A 75 9.49 -47.60 -42.88
CA ASP A 75 8.34 -47.66 -43.77
C ASP A 75 7.56 -46.35 -43.85
N HIS A 76 6.64 -46.28 -44.81
CA HIS A 76 5.83 -45.09 -45.04
C HIS A 76 4.87 -44.78 -43.87
N GLU A 77 4.40 -45.81 -43.14
CA GLU A 77 3.47 -45.64 -42.03
C GLU A 77 4.13 -44.95 -40.84
N ASP A 78 5.40 -45.28 -40.56
CA ASP A 78 6.18 -44.65 -39.50
C ASP A 78 6.44 -43.15 -39.75
N ILE A 79 6.74 -42.81 -41.01
CA ILE A 79 6.97 -41.42 -41.44
C ILE A 79 5.68 -40.61 -41.34
N ASP A 80 4.55 -41.20 -41.75
CA ASP A 80 3.23 -40.57 -41.63
C ASP A 80 2.85 -40.32 -40.17
N TYR A 81 3.13 -41.27 -39.27
CA TYR A 81 2.93 -41.08 -37.83
C TYR A 81 3.75 -39.90 -37.28
N TYR A 82 5.05 -39.83 -37.61
CA TYR A 82 5.89 -38.72 -37.16
C TYR A 82 5.42 -37.36 -37.73
N ASN A 83 5.05 -37.32 -39.01
CA ASN A 83 4.49 -36.13 -39.64
C ASN A 83 3.19 -35.67 -38.95
N ASN A 84 2.33 -36.60 -38.56
CA ASN A 84 1.11 -36.28 -37.81
C ASN A 84 1.44 -35.68 -36.45
N LEU A 85 2.42 -36.21 -35.71
CA LEU A 85 2.86 -35.62 -34.44
C LEU A 85 3.41 -34.20 -34.61
N LEU A 86 4.16 -33.94 -35.69
CA LEU A 86 4.63 -32.59 -36.01
C LEU A 86 3.47 -31.64 -36.36
N MET A 87 2.49 -32.11 -37.14
CA MET A 87 1.30 -31.32 -37.48
C MET A 87 0.45 -31.02 -36.24
N ASP A 88 0.23 -31.99 -35.37
CA ASP A 88 -0.47 -31.80 -34.11
C ASP A 88 0.26 -30.77 -33.23
N LYS A 89 1.59 -30.86 -33.15
CA LYS A 89 2.37 -29.88 -32.40
C LYS A 89 2.28 -28.48 -32.99
N LYS A 90 2.34 -28.36 -34.30
CA LYS A 90 2.13 -27.09 -35.01
C LYS A 90 0.74 -26.51 -34.71
N ASN A 91 -0.31 -27.33 -34.72
CA ASN A 91 -1.67 -26.91 -34.40
C ASN A 91 -1.76 -26.40 -32.96
N GLN A 92 -1.24 -27.16 -31.98
CA GLN A 92 -1.18 -26.72 -30.57
C GLN A 92 -0.43 -25.40 -30.38
N LEU A 93 0.69 -25.21 -31.09
CA LEU A 93 1.45 -23.95 -31.03
C LEU A 93 0.68 -22.79 -31.67
N THR A 94 -0.09 -23.07 -32.73
CA THR A 94 -0.93 -22.07 -33.40
C THR A 94 -2.08 -21.63 -32.49
N GLU A 95 -2.76 -22.57 -31.84
CA GLU A 95 -3.80 -22.27 -30.83
C GLU A 95 -3.24 -21.43 -29.68
N LYS A 96 -2.09 -21.82 -29.12
CA LYS A 96 -1.41 -21.03 -28.07
C LYS A 96 -1.05 -19.62 -28.52
N LYS A 97 -0.60 -19.46 -29.78
CA LYS A 97 -0.32 -18.14 -30.35
C LYS A 97 -1.58 -17.29 -30.39
N GLU A 98 -2.70 -17.85 -30.85
CA GLU A 98 -3.98 -17.15 -30.88
C GLU A 98 -4.45 -16.73 -29.48
N ASP A 99 -4.33 -17.61 -28.49
CA ASP A 99 -4.72 -17.30 -27.11
C ASP A 99 -3.85 -16.22 -26.46
N ILE A 100 -2.54 -16.25 -26.69
CA ILE A 100 -1.63 -15.19 -26.26
C ILE A 100 -1.98 -13.87 -26.97
N SER A 101 -2.27 -13.90 -28.27
CA SER A 101 -2.70 -12.71 -29.01
C SER A 101 -4.01 -12.12 -28.46
N LYS A 102 -4.99 -12.96 -28.09
CA LYS A 102 -6.22 -12.51 -27.42
C LYS A 102 -5.91 -11.88 -26.07
N ALA A 103 -5.03 -12.47 -25.26
CA ALA A 103 -4.64 -11.92 -23.96
C ALA A 103 -3.95 -10.56 -24.09
N ILE A 104 -3.07 -10.39 -25.09
CA ILE A 104 -2.43 -9.09 -25.40
C ILE A 104 -3.50 -8.05 -25.75
N GLN A 105 -4.45 -8.37 -26.63
CA GLN A 105 -5.55 -7.46 -26.99
C GLN A 105 -6.40 -7.06 -25.78
N LEU A 106 -6.66 -7.99 -24.85
CA LEU A 106 -7.39 -7.70 -23.62
C LEU A 106 -6.61 -6.73 -22.71
N ILE A 107 -5.29 -6.90 -22.60
CA ILE A 107 -4.42 -5.99 -21.84
C ILE A 107 -4.41 -4.60 -22.50
N GLU A 108 -4.25 -4.51 -23.81
CA GLU A 108 -4.27 -3.24 -24.55
C GLU A 108 -5.60 -2.50 -24.35
N LYS A 109 -6.72 -3.21 -24.44
CA LYS A 109 -8.05 -2.66 -24.16
C LYS A 109 -8.16 -2.16 -22.71
N ALA A 110 -7.67 -2.94 -21.74
CA ALA A 110 -7.67 -2.54 -20.34
C ALA A 110 -6.88 -1.24 -20.12
N VAL A 111 -5.68 -1.13 -20.72
CA VAL A 111 -4.85 0.09 -20.67
C VAL A 111 -5.59 1.30 -21.25
N GLN A 112 -6.24 1.14 -22.42
CA GLN A 112 -7.01 2.23 -23.04
C GLN A 112 -8.18 2.67 -22.14
N THR A 113 -8.94 1.73 -21.57
CA THR A 113 -10.06 2.04 -20.66
C THR A 113 -9.64 2.64 -19.32
N SER A 114 -8.39 2.38 -18.88
CA SER A 114 -7.86 2.89 -17.61
C SER A 114 -7.34 4.33 -17.69
N SER A 115 -7.31 4.93 -18.88
CA SER A 115 -6.93 6.33 -19.05
C SER A 115 -7.99 7.25 -18.46
N PRO A 116 -7.64 8.16 -17.54
CA PRO A 116 -8.62 9.06 -16.95
C PRO A 116 -9.23 9.93 -18.05
N SER A 117 -10.57 9.91 -18.18
CA SER A 117 -11.26 10.94 -18.93
C SER A 117 -10.98 12.27 -18.26
N PHE A 118 -10.50 13.24 -19.05
CA PHE A 118 -10.40 14.64 -18.63
C PHE A 118 -11.82 15.14 -18.34
N LYS A 119 -12.26 14.99 -17.09
CA LYS A 119 -13.42 15.72 -16.58
C LYS A 119 -12.95 17.11 -16.19
N GLU A 120 -13.83 18.09 -16.37
CA GLU A 120 -13.61 19.46 -15.92
C GLU A 120 -13.08 19.49 -14.48
N GLU A 121 -12.02 20.25 -14.24
CA GLU A 121 -11.46 20.41 -12.90
C GLU A 121 -12.47 21.14 -12.00
N ASN A 122 -13.10 20.38 -11.11
CA ASN A 122 -13.88 20.96 -10.02
C ASN A 122 -12.91 21.61 -9.04
N TYR A 123 -12.83 22.93 -9.06
CA TYR A 123 -11.93 23.67 -8.20
C TYR A 123 -12.61 24.01 -6.86
N THR A 124 -12.00 23.57 -5.76
CA THR A 124 -12.46 23.82 -4.38
C THR A 124 -11.53 24.80 -3.64
N GLY A 125 -11.86 25.13 -2.39
CA GLY A 125 -11.03 25.90 -1.48
C GLY A 125 -11.59 25.81 -0.06
N VAL A 126 -11.30 26.78 0.81
CA VAL A 126 -11.87 26.78 2.17
C VAL A 126 -13.37 27.11 2.07
N PRO A 127 -14.29 26.20 2.44
CA PRO A 127 -15.72 26.47 2.32
C PRO A 127 -16.17 27.54 3.33
N LEU A 128 -17.06 28.46 2.92
CA LEU A 128 -17.57 29.51 3.80
C LEU A 128 -18.28 28.99 5.06
N SER A 129 -18.78 27.75 5.03
CA SER A 129 -19.36 27.07 6.20
C SER A 129 -18.37 26.89 7.35
N PHE A 130 -17.06 26.85 7.07
CA PHE A 130 -16.01 26.70 8.09
C PHE A 130 -15.65 28.00 8.78
N VAL A 131 -16.07 29.17 8.28
CA VAL A 131 -15.73 30.48 8.87
C VAL A 131 -16.05 30.52 10.37
N ASN A 132 -17.25 30.04 10.74
CA ASN A 132 -17.70 30.02 12.14
C ASN A 132 -17.00 28.97 13.02
N LEU A 133 -16.08 28.17 12.44
CA LEU A 133 -15.27 27.17 13.12
C LEU A 133 -13.80 27.60 13.24
N LEU A 134 -13.38 28.75 12.69
CA LEU A 134 -11.99 29.21 12.74
C LEU A 134 -11.73 30.05 13.99
N TYR A 135 -10.96 29.48 14.93
CA TYR A 135 -10.65 30.10 16.22
C TYR A 135 -9.15 30.06 16.48
N CYS A 136 -8.66 31.03 17.25
CA CYS A 136 -7.25 31.08 17.62
C CYS A 136 -6.90 29.87 18.51
N PRO A 137 -5.84 29.09 18.20
CA PRO A 137 -5.45 27.96 19.02
C PRO A 137 -4.87 28.38 20.38
N LYS A 138 -4.43 29.64 20.53
CA LYS A 138 -3.89 30.19 21.79
C LYS A 138 -4.97 30.81 22.68
N CYS A 139 -5.82 31.66 22.11
CA CYS A 139 -6.81 32.45 22.86
C CYS A 139 -8.22 31.89 22.84
N HIS A 140 -8.50 30.94 21.94
CA HIS A 140 -9.83 30.33 21.81
C HIS A 140 -10.96 31.32 21.51
N ILE A 141 -10.64 32.43 20.82
CA ILE A 141 -11.60 33.39 20.28
C ILE A 141 -11.68 33.26 18.75
N PRO A 142 -12.77 33.70 18.11
CA PRO A 142 -12.88 33.72 16.65
C PRO A 142 -11.70 34.46 16.01
N LEU A 143 -11.19 33.93 14.90
CA LEU A 143 -10.16 34.59 14.11
C LEU A 143 -10.77 35.69 13.24
N GLU A 144 -10.05 36.80 13.10
CA GLU A 144 -10.36 37.83 12.12
C GLU A 144 -9.79 37.41 10.76
N MET A 145 -10.46 37.84 9.69
CA MET A 145 -10.09 37.52 8.32
C MET A 145 -9.86 38.81 7.55
N GLU A 146 -8.69 38.94 6.94
CA GLU A 146 -8.30 40.11 6.17
C GLU A 146 -7.89 39.70 4.73
N ASP A 147 -7.99 40.64 3.79
CA ASP A 147 -7.57 40.48 2.39
C ASP A 147 -8.10 39.22 1.68
N VAL A 148 -9.34 38.85 1.98
CA VAL A 148 -9.94 37.60 1.53
C VAL A 148 -10.40 37.68 0.07
N THR A 149 -9.93 36.74 -0.76
CA THR A 149 -10.48 36.51 -2.09
C THR A 149 -11.40 35.29 -2.10
N ILE A 150 -12.67 35.51 -2.45
CA ILE A 150 -13.70 34.47 -2.52
C ILE A 150 -14.01 34.15 -3.97
N LYS A 151 -14.04 32.86 -4.32
CA LYS A 151 -14.52 32.35 -5.60
C LYS A 151 -15.67 31.37 -5.36
N LYS A 152 -16.86 31.72 -5.86
CA LYS A 152 -18.12 31.01 -5.58
C LYS A 152 -18.40 30.97 -4.07
N ILE A 153 -18.29 29.80 -3.45
CA ILE A 153 -18.52 29.56 -2.01
C ILE A 153 -17.23 29.22 -1.26
N TYR A 154 -16.08 29.39 -1.91
CA TYR A 154 -14.78 29.01 -1.39
C TYR A 154 -13.86 30.22 -1.25
N ILE A 155 -13.23 30.35 -0.08
CA ILE A 155 -12.12 31.26 0.14
C ILE A 155 -10.86 30.65 -0.49
N GLN A 156 -10.16 31.48 -1.27
CA GLN A 156 -8.98 31.08 -2.04
C GLN A 156 -7.69 31.63 -1.46
N THR A 157 -7.71 32.90 -1.10
CA THR A 157 -6.61 33.56 -0.41
C THR A 157 -7.14 34.46 0.69
N GLY A 158 -6.30 34.77 1.67
CA GLY A 158 -6.60 35.68 2.77
C GLY A 158 -5.65 35.45 3.94
N SER A 159 -5.74 36.28 4.96
CA SER A 159 -5.03 36.08 6.23
C SER A 159 -6.03 35.84 7.36
N LEU A 160 -5.59 35.05 8.35
CA LEU A 160 -6.29 34.79 9.60
C LEU A 160 -5.48 35.39 10.73
N THR A 161 -6.03 36.37 11.44
CA THR A 161 -5.33 37.15 12.46
C THR A 161 -6.02 37.02 13.81
N CYS A 162 -5.26 37.21 14.88
CA CYS A 162 -5.78 37.28 16.24
C CYS A 162 -5.04 38.37 17.01
N THR A 163 -5.75 39.03 17.92
CA THR A 163 -5.20 40.07 18.81
C THR A 163 -4.04 39.61 19.70
N CYS A 164 -3.83 38.30 19.88
CA CYS A 164 -2.67 37.76 20.57
C CYS A 164 -1.40 37.58 19.70
N GLY A 165 -1.46 37.99 18.44
CA GLY A 165 -0.38 37.81 17.47
C GLY A 165 -0.32 36.41 16.86
N TYR A 166 -1.39 35.63 16.91
CA TYR A 166 -1.50 34.43 16.08
C TYR A 166 -1.84 34.84 14.65
N GLU A 167 -1.11 34.27 13.70
CA GLU A 167 -1.31 34.49 12.27
C GLU A 167 -1.28 33.15 11.53
N ALA A 168 -2.14 33.03 10.52
CA ALA A 168 -2.14 31.99 9.51
C ALA A 168 -2.55 32.56 8.15
N ALA A 169 -2.09 31.95 7.06
CA ALA A 169 -2.46 32.36 5.71
C ALA A 169 -3.47 31.36 5.13
N ILE A 170 -4.27 31.82 4.16
CA ILE A 170 -5.02 30.96 3.26
C ILE A 170 -4.37 31.10 1.89
N GLU A 171 -3.90 29.99 1.32
CA GLU A 171 -3.30 29.96 0.00
C GLU A 171 -3.89 28.81 -0.82
N GLU A 172 -4.39 29.14 -2.02
CA GLU A 172 -5.14 28.20 -2.87
C GLU A 172 -6.23 27.43 -2.11
N GLY A 173 -6.87 28.05 -1.12
CA GLY A 173 -7.90 27.41 -0.30
C GLY A 173 -7.38 26.34 0.67
N ILE A 174 -6.13 26.43 1.09
CA ILE A 174 -5.53 25.65 2.20
C ILE A 174 -5.12 26.63 3.30
N ILE A 175 -5.43 26.32 4.56
CA ILE A 175 -4.96 27.11 5.70
C ILE A 175 -3.51 26.71 6.02
N ILE A 176 -2.61 27.68 6.07
CA ILE A 176 -1.18 27.52 6.35
C ILE A 176 -0.88 28.16 7.71
N THR A 177 -0.50 27.34 8.68
CA THR A 177 -0.18 27.80 10.05
C THR A 177 1.30 28.19 10.20
N SER A 178 1.66 28.86 11.29
CA SER A 178 2.99 29.45 11.51
C SER A 178 4.08 28.46 11.95
N ASN A 179 3.70 27.34 12.57
CA ASN A 179 4.64 26.32 13.07
C ASN A 179 4.72 25.14 12.12
N LEU A 180 5.55 25.26 11.08
CA LEU A 180 5.74 24.22 10.07
C LEU A 180 7.16 23.66 10.11
N TYR A 181 7.29 22.37 9.82
CA TYR A 181 8.59 21.83 9.44
C TYR A 181 9.04 22.44 8.11
N GLU A 182 10.33 22.79 8.00
CA GLU A 182 10.91 23.28 6.74
C GLU A 182 10.81 22.23 5.61
N THR A 183 10.89 20.95 5.98
CA THR A 183 10.70 19.80 5.09
C THR A 183 9.83 18.74 5.76
N SER A 184 9.05 17.99 4.98
CA SER A 184 8.23 16.90 5.52
C SER A 184 9.12 15.93 6.32
N PRO A 185 8.78 15.63 7.58
CA PRO A 185 9.54 14.68 8.39
C PRO A 185 9.41 13.24 7.87
N TYR A 186 8.44 12.99 6.99
CA TYR A 186 8.27 11.74 6.27
C TYR A 186 8.86 11.89 4.87
N PRO A 187 9.97 11.20 4.56
CA PRO A 187 10.67 11.32 3.28
C PRO A 187 9.90 10.66 2.12
N SER A 188 8.94 9.79 2.45
CA SER A 188 8.21 8.98 1.49
C SER A 188 6.74 8.82 1.89
N TYR A 189 5.83 8.97 0.93
CA TYR A 189 4.39 8.83 1.17
C TYR A 189 3.92 7.39 1.00
N PHE A 190 3.11 6.89 1.92
CA PHE A 190 2.65 5.50 1.92
C PHE A 190 2.05 5.04 0.58
N TYR A 191 1.32 5.92 -0.11
CA TYR A 191 0.66 5.57 -1.39
C TYR A 191 1.48 5.91 -2.63
N ASP A 192 2.71 6.40 -2.47
CA ASP A 192 3.62 6.54 -3.61
C ASP A 192 4.09 5.14 -4.05
N LYS A 193 4.18 4.95 -5.37
CA LYS A 193 4.45 3.64 -5.99
C LYS A 193 5.73 2.98 -5.47
N GLU A 194 6.76 3.78 -5.19
CA GLU A 194 8.04 3.26 -4.70
C GLU A 194 7.93 2.83 -3.23
N THR A 195 7.24 3.60 -2.39
CA THR A 195 6.98 3.23 -0.98
C THR A 195 6.16 1.96 -0.85
N ILE A 196 5.16 1.75 -1.71
CA ILE A 196 4.37 0.51 -1.71
C ILE A 196 5.26 -0.72 -1.98
N LYS A 197 6.33 -0.59 -2.78
CA LYS A 197 7.28 -1.70 -3.04
C LYS A 197 8.16 -2.00 -1.83
N GLU A 198 8.35 -1.04 -0.94
CA GLU A 198 9.10 -1.16 0.31
C GLU A 198 8.28 -1.78 1.44
N ILE A 199 6.98 -1.99 1.26
CA ILE A 199 6.11 -2.56 2.29
C ILE A 199 5.82 -4.03 1.94
N ASN A 200 5.96 -4.91 2.93
CA ASN A 200 5.66 -6.32 2.73
C ASN A 200 4.16 -6.52 2.45
N PRO A 201 3.75 -7.36 1.47
CA PRO A 201 2.34 -7.63 1.17
C PRO A 201 1.52 -8.09 2.38
N LYS A 202 2.13 -8.79 3.34
CA LYS A 202 1.46 -9.17 4.60
C LYS A 202 1.07 -7.94 5.43
N MET A 203 1.92 -6.92 5.46
CA MET A 203 1.65 -5.66 6.14
C MET A 203 0.55 -4.86 5.42
N ILE A 204 0.59 -4.81 4.08
CA ILE A 204 -0.49 -4.20 3.28
C ILE A 204 -1.84 -4.86 3.61
N ASN A 205 -1.89 -6.20 3.70
CA ASN A 205 -3.11 -6.90 4.07
C ASN A 205 -3.63 -6.55 5.48
N LEU A 206 -2.76 -6.22 6.43
CA LEU A 206 -3.17 -5.76 7.76
C LEU A 206 -3.73 -4.34 7.72
N PHE A 207 -3.14 -3.43 6.95
CA PHE A 207 -3.71 -2.11 6.69
C PHE A 207 -5.09 -2.20 6.01
N GLU A 208 -5.26 -3.13 5.08
CA GLU A 208 -6.54 -3.37 4.42
C GLU A 208 -7.61 -3.91 5.38
N LYS A 209 -7.26 -4.85 6.26
CA LYS A 209 -8.15 -5.31 7.33
C LYS A 209 -8.53 -4.18 8.29
N SER A 210 -7.56 -3.34 8.64
CA SER A 210 -7.77 -2.15 9.50
C SER A 210 -8.74 -1.17 8.84
N ASN A 211 -8.56 -0.88 7.56
CA ASN A 211 -9.46 -0.04 6.75
C ASN A 211 -10.90 -0.61 6.68
N PHE A 212 -11.04 -1.93 6.54
CA PHE A 212 -12.35 -2.58 6.55
C PHE A 212 -13.04 -2.47 7.91
N TRP A 213 -12.29 -2.63 9.00
CA TRP A 213 -12.79 -2.40 10.35
C TRP A 213 -13.22 -0.94 10.55
N PHE A 214 -12.40 0.02 10.12
CA PHE A 214 -12.70 1.46 10.13
C PHE A 214 -14.05 1.75 9.46
N GLN A 215 -14.23 1.23 8.25
CA GLN A 215 -15.46 1.45 7.48
C GLN A 215 -16.69 0.92 8.21
N LYS A 216 -16.60 -0.28 8.81
CA LYS A 216 -17.70 -0.87 9.59
C LYS A 216 -18.07 -0.04 10.81
N VAL A 217 -17.07 0.49 11.53
CA VAL A 217 -17.34 1.32 12.71
C VAL A 217 -17.94 2.66 12.30
N LEU A 218 -17.38 3.33 11.29
CA LEU A 218 -17.91 4.61 10.80
C LEU A 218 -19.35 4.50 10.27
N GLN A 219 -19.71 3.39 9.62
CA GLN A 219 -21.08 3.13 9.17
C GLN A 219 -22.11 3.05 10.30
N ASN A 220 -21.68 2.73 11.53
CA ASN A 220 -22.54 2.65 12.70
C ASN A 220 -22.59 3.96 13.50
N ILE A 221 -21.87 5.00 13.05
CA ILE A 221 -21.88 6.33 13.67
C ILE A 221 -22.74 7.24 12.80
N GLU A 222 -23.71 7.92 13.40
CA GLU A 222 -24.46 8.99 12.71
C GLU A 222 -23.48 10.13 12.39
N LEU A 223 -23.19 10.40 11.11
CA LEU A 223 -22.21 11.42 10.69
C LEU A 223 -22.86 12.74 10.22
N LYS A 224 -24.18 12.78 10.05
CA LYS A 224 -24.88 13.95 9.51
C LYS A 224 -24.61 15.20 10.33
N ASN A 225 -24.20 16.27 9.63
CA ASN A 225 -23.89 17.59 10.22
C ASN A 225 -22.79 17.56 11.30
N LYS A 226 -21.95 16.53 11.34
CA LYS A 226 -20.83 16.42 12.27
C LYS A 226 -19.53 16.93 11.68
N LEU A 227 -18.58 17.29 12.54
CA LEU A 227 -17.20 17.58 12.18
C LEU A 227 -16.31 16.35 12.40
N ILE A 228 -15.77 15.82 11.31
CA ILE A 228 -14.83 14.70 11.29
C ILE A 228 -13.43 15.26 11.04
N VAL A 229 -12.47 14.89 11.86
CA VAL A 229 -11.08 15.34 11.73
C VAL A 229 -10.15 14.15 11.56
N GLU A 230 -9.36 14.15 10.48
CA GLU A 230 -8.25 13.22 10.25
C GLU A 230 -6.97 14.04 10.09
N THR A 231 -5.95 13.69 10.87
CA THR A 231 -4.67 14.42 10.92
C THR A 231 -3.55 13.60 10.29
N ASN A 232 -2.37 14.20 10.15
CA ASN A 232 -1.16 13.58 9.60
C ASN A 232 -1.38 12.83 8.28
N VAL A 233 -2.00 13.51 7.30
CA VAL A 233 -2.35 12.86 6.01
C VAL A 233 -1.16 12.42 5.15
N ASP A 234 0.06 12.68 5.62
CA ASP A 234 1.35 12.43 4.96
C ASP A 234 1.87 11.00 5.09
N VAL A 235 1.30 10.20 6.00
CA VAL A 235 1.71 8.80 6.19
C VAL A 235 0.62 7.91 5.61
N PHE A 236 -0.32 7.45 6.42
CA PHE A 236 -1.41 6.57 6.03
C PHE A 236 -2.75 7.21 6.36
N VAL A 237 -3.72 7.15 5.44
CA VAL A 237 -5.03 7.80 5.61
C VAL A 237 -6.18 6.90 5.20
N SER A 238 -7.15 6.74 6.10
CA SER A 238 -8.28 5.85 5.88
C SER A 238 -9.43 6.55 5.16
N LEU A 239 -9.82 7.78 5.50
CA LEU A 239 -10.98 8.42 4.86
C LEU A 239 -10.77 8.71 3.37
N PRO A 240 -9.59 9.21 2.90
CA PRO A 240 -9.34 9.47 1.49
C PRO A 240 -9.46 8.23 0.59
N LYS A 241 -9.41 7.02 1.16
CA LYS A 241 -9.67 5.78 0.43
C LYS A 241 -11.14 5.61 0.07
N TYR A 242 -12.06 6.11 0.90
CA TYR A 242 -13.52 5.88 0.82
C TYR A 242 -14.33 7.14 0.45
N ILE A 243 -13.68 8.13 -0.16
CA ILE A 243 -14.26 9.45 -0.52
C ILE A 243 -15.61 9.37 -1.25
N ASP A 244 -15.79 8.34 -2.09
CA ASP A 244 -16.98 8.13 -2.91
C ASP A 244 -18.24 7.80 -2.10
N VAL A 245 -18.06 7.30 -0.87
CA VAL A 245 -19.17 6.89 0.02
C VAL A 245 -19.23 7.69 1.32
N LEU A 246 -18.39 8.72 1.49
CA LEU A 246 -18.44 9.59 2.66
C LEU A 246 -19.74 10.41 2.71
N GLU A 247 -20.27 10.62 3.93
CA GLU A 247 -21.49 11.39 4.18
C GLU A 247 -21.28 12.85 3.76
N THR A 248 -22.08 13.31 2.79
CA THR A 248 -21.91 14.63 2.15
C THR A 248 -22.44 15.79 2.98
N SER A 249 -23.33 15.52 3.95
CA SER A 249 -23.81 16.51 4.91
C SER A 249 -22.86 16.74 6.09
N ALA A 250 -21.81 15.93 6.22
CA ALA A 250 -20.79 16.11 7.24
C ALA A 250 -19.68 17.08 6.77
N SER A 251 -18.93 17.60 7.73
CA SER A 251 -17.77 18.47 7.49
C SER A 251 -16.49 17.71 7.82
N TYR A 252 -15.50 17.77 6.93
CA TYR A 252 -14.24 17.05 7.08
C TYR A 252 -13.07 18.02 7.20
N VAL A 253 -12.14 17.75 8.12
CA VAL A 253 -10.87 18.48 8.22
C VAL A 253 -9.75 17.48 7.97
N PHE A 254 -8.91 17.77 6.98
CA PHE A 254 -7.67 17.05 6.72
C PHE A 254 -6.49 17.93 7.10
N CYS A 255 -5.64 17.42 7.97
CA CYS A 255 -4.43 18.12 8.41
C CYS A 255 -3.17 17.35 8.05
N GLY A 256 -2.11 18.03 7.63
CA GLY A 256 -0.83 17.40 7.31
C GLY A 256 0.37 18.34 7.38
N TYR A 257 1.55 17.76 7.25
CA TYR A 257 2.86 18.41 7.25
C TYR A 257 3.27 18.92 5.86
N SER A 258 2.80 18.27 4.79
CA SER A 258 3.20 18.57 3.41
C SER A 258 2.09 19.22 2.60
N LEU A 259 2.36 20.42 2.08
CA LEU A 259 1.47 21.08 1.13
C LEU A 259 1.24 20.23 -0.12
N ALA A 260 2.29 19.53 -0.58
CA ALA A 260 2.18 18.63 -1.72
C ALA A 260 1.19 17.50 -1.45
N MET A 261 1.14 16.98 -0.22
CA MET A 261 0.21 15.92 0.13
C MET A 261 -1.23 16.41 0.24
N LEU A 262 -1.46 17.52 0.93
CA LEU A 262 -2.78 18.13 1.02
C LEU A 262 -3.32 18.45 -0.38
N LYS A 263 -2.48 18.93 -1.30
CA LYS A 263 -2.85 19.12 -2.71
C LYS A 263 -3.20 17.81 -3.42
N LYS A 264 -2.49 16.70 -3.16
CA LYS A 264 -2.84 15.35 -3.69
C LYS A 264 -4.21 14.89 -3.17
N VAL A 265 -4.46 14.99 -1.87
CA VAL A 265 -5.73 14.62 -1.24
C VAL A 265 -6.87 15.49 -1.79
N ARG A 266 -6.67 16.81 -1.88
CA ARG A 266 -7.65 17.74 -2.45
C ARG A 266 -8.03 17.37 -3.88
N LYS A 267 -7.05 17.21 -4.77
CA LYS A 267 -7.30 16.83 -6.18
C LYS A 267 -8.05 15.50 -6.29
N ARG A 268 -7.76 14.54 -5.41
CA ARG A 268 -8.49 13.26 -5.36
C ARG A 268 -9.95 13.47 -4.97
N ILE A 269 -10.22 14.29 -3.95
CA ILE A 269 -11.59 14.62 -3.51
C ILE A 269 -12.35 15.36 -4.60
N GLU A 270 -11.75 16.40 -5.20
CA GLU A 270 -12.32 17.18 -6.30
C GLU A 270 -12.74 16.30 -7.50
N ARG A 271 -11.94 15.26 -7.78
CA ARG A 271 -12.21 14.32 -8.88
C ARG A 271 -13.31 13.31 -8.55
N ILE A 272 -13.34 12.79 -7.32
CA ILE A 272 -14.19 11.65 -6.94
C ILE A 272 -15.51 12.12 -6.34
N ASN A 273 -15.47 13.06 -5.39
CA ASN A 273 -16.65 13.56 -4.69
C ASN A 273 -16.53 15.08 -4.39
N PRO A 274 -16.70 15.94 -5.40
CA PRO A 274 -16.55 17.40 -5.27
C PRO A 274 -17.62 18.07 -4.38
N LYS A 275 -18.61 17.32 -3.90
CA LYS A 275 -19.69 17.83 -3.05
C LYS A 275 -19.33 17.78 -1.56
N LEU A 276 -18.26 17.08 -1.17
CA LEU A 276 -17.84 17.02 0.22
C LEU A 276 -17.46 18.40 0.75
N ASN A 277 -17.91 18.71 1.95
CA ASN A 277 -17.53 19.94 2.65
C ASN A 277 -16.20 19.72 3.39
N VAL A 278 -15.09 20.14 2.80
CA VAL A 278 -13.74 19.79 3.28
C VAL A 278 -12.88 21.02 3.54
N LEU A 279 -12.20 21.03 4.68
CA LEU A 279 -11.16 21.98 5.06
C LEU A 279 -9.79 21.29 5.06
N TYR A 280 -8.79 21.94 4.47
CA TYR A 280 -7.40 21.47 4.48
C TYR A 280 -6.53 22.41 5.31
N ILE A 281 -5.74 21.86 6.23
CA ILE A 281 -4.87 22.62 7.12
C ILE A 281 -3.44 22.07 7.03
N LEU A 282 -2.50 22.92 6.62
CA LEU A 282 -1.07 22.67 6.72
C LEU A 282 -0.61 23.07 8.13
N ASN A 283 -0.27 22.08 8.95
CA ASN A 283 0.09 22.26 10.35
C ASN A 283 0.96 21.11 10.86
N SER A 284 1.95 21.43 11.70
CA SER A 284 2.93 20.44 12.18
C SER A 284 2.86 20.14 13.68
N ASP A 285 2.06 20.87 14.45
CA ASP A 285 2.07 20.81 15.91
C ASP A 285 0.71 20.45 16.53
N LEU A 286 -0.31 20.22 15.70
CA LEU A 286 -1.72 19.98 16.05
C LEU A 286 -2.40 21.11 16.84
N ASN A 287 -1.80 22.31 16.90
CA ASN A 287 -2.47 23.51 17.39
C ASN A 287 -3.39 24.05 16.29
N LEU A 288 -4.44 23.29 15.98
CA LEU A 288 -5.34 23.58 14.87
C LEU A 288 -6.18 24.84 15.17
N PRO A 289 -6.37 25.75 14.20
CA PRO A 289 -7.20 26.94 14.37
C PRO A 289 -8.70 26.60 14.31
N LEU A 290 -9.14 25.69 15.18
CA LEU A 290 -10.51 25.20 15.25
C LEU A 290 -11.19 25.66 16.53
N LYS A 291 -12.50 25.87 16.44
CA LYS A 291 -13.37 26.21 17.56
C LYS A 291 -13.20 25.20 18.70
N PRO A 292 -13.15 25.65 19.97
CA PRO A 292 -13.18 24.71 21.09
C PRO A 292 -14.43 23.83 21.05
N LEU A 293 -14.29 22.58 21.50
CA LEU A 293 -15.40 21.63 21.66
C LEU A 293 -16.19 21.38 20.36
N CYS A 294 -15.53 21.38 19.20
CA CYS A 294 -16.19 21.24 17.90
C CYS A 294 -15.99 19.89 17.20
N ILE A 295 -15.04 19.05 17.64
CA ILE A 295 -14.75 17.78 16.96
C ILE A 295 -15.70 16.69 17.44
N ASP A 296 -16.58 16.21 16.56
CA ASP A 296 -17.47 15.10 16.88
C ASP A 296 -16.78 13.75 16.76
N VAL A 297 -16.01 13.54 15.68
CA VAL A 297 -15.32 12.28 15.41
C VAL A 297 -13.88 12.57 15.01
N PHE A 298 -12.94 11.99 15.74
CA PHE A 298 -11.53 11.98 15.35
C PHE A 298 -11.17 10.63 14.74
N VAL A 299 -10.57 10.66 13.56
CA VAL A 299 -10.10 9.48 12.85
C VAL A 299 -8.59 9.38 13.02
N ASP A 300 -8.17 8.40 13.81
CA ASP A 300 -6.77 8.08 14.07
C ASP A 300 -6.32 6.93 13.15
N SER A 301 -5.99 7.24 11.90
CA SER A 301 -5.47 6.27 10.93
C SER A 301 -4.01 5.89 11.23
N PHE A 302 -3.72 5.45 12.46
CA PHE A 302 -2.37 5.29 13.03
C PHE A 302 -1.60 6.60 13.22
N THR A 303 -2.29 7.73 13.05
CA THR A 303 -1.75 9.09 13.10
C THR A 303 -1.30 9.48 14.51
N VAL A 304 -1.87 8.85 15.53
CA VAL A 304 -1.40 8.95 16.91
C VAL A 304 0.04 8.47 17.05
N ALA A 305 0.37 7.35 16.40
CA ALA A 305 1.72 6.83 16.44
C ALA A 305 2.68 7.71 15.65
N ASP A 306 2.27 8.14 14.45
CA ASP A 306 3.07 9.00 13.58
C ASP A 306 3.41 10.34 14.24
N PHE A 307 2.44 10.99 14.88
CA PHE A 307 2.71 12.24 15.59
C PHE A 307 3.65 12.02 16.78
N SER A 308 3.37 11.01 17.61
CA SER A 308 4.17 10.73 18.82
C SER A 308 5.55 10.12 18.54
N LEU A 309 5.82 9.67 17.32
CA LEU A 309 7.19 9.35 16.87
C LEU A 309 8.01 10.63 16.70
N LEU A 310 7.39 11.76 16.36
CA LEU A 310 8.10 13.02 16.11
C LEU A 310 7.96 14.04 17.24
N ASN A 311 7.01 13.81 18.16
CA ASN A 311 6.70 14.71 19.26
C ASN A 311 6.62 13.98 20.60
N PRO A 312 7.05 14.62 21.70
CA PRO A 312 7.01 14.03 23.03
C PRO A 312 5.61 14.02 23.65
N LYS A 313 4.58 14.46 22.90
CA LYS A 313 3.20 14.58 23.36
C LYS A 313 2.30 13.57 22.67
N PHE A 314 1.24 13.18 23.37
CA PHE A 314 0.13 12.43 22.80
C PHE A 314 -0.83 13.37 22.03
N PRO A 315 -1.21 13.09 20.77
CA PRO A 315 -2.05 13.99 19.95
C PRO A 315 -3.37 14.41 20.58
N ILE A 316 -4.08 13.45 21.19
CA ILE A 316 -5.37 13.73 21.81
C ILE A 316 -5.22 14.70 22.99
N HIS A 317 -4.05 14.72 23.64
CA HIS A 317 -3.74 15.72 24.67
C HIS A 317 -3.59 17.13 24.09
N VAL A 318 -2.96 17.25 22.92
CA VAL A 318 -2.81 18.54 22.23
C VAL A 318 -4.18 19.06 21.78
N LEU A 319 -5.00 18.16 21.22
CA LEU A 319 -6.34 18.47 20.72
C LEU A 319 -7.44 18.49 21.80
N LYS A 320 -7.10 18.35 23.09
CA LYS A 320 -8.07 18.15 24.18
C LYS A 320 -9.18 19.22 24.23
N ASN A 321 -8.83 20.47 23.91
CA ASN A 321 -9.75 21.62 23.94
C ASN A 321 -10.73 21.62 22.75
N CYS A 322 -10.46 20.84 21.71
CA CYS A 322 -11.34 20.68 20.55
C CYS A 322 -12.41 19.60 20.76
N PHE A 323 -12.29 18.74 21.78
CA PHE A 323 -13.22 17.63 22.05
C PHE A 323 -14.32 17.98 23.06
N HIS A 324 -15.58 17.83 22.67
CA HIS A 324 -16.75 17.90 23.56
C HIS A 324 -17.04 16.54 24.22
N SER A 325 -18.00 16.51 25.16
CA SER A 325 -18.36 15.32 25.95
C SER A 325 -18.85 14.12 25.11
N SER A 326 -19.38 14.38 23.92
CA SER A 326 -19.88 13.34 23.01
C SER A 326 -18.89 12.97 21.91
N SER A 327 -17.67 13.51 21.95
CA SER A 327 -16.65 13.20 20.96
C SER A 327 -16.25 11.73 21.01
N THR A 328 -16.03 11.15 19.84
CA THR A 328 -15.54 9.78 19.69
C THR A 328 -14.25 9.73 18.88
N ILE A 329 -13.50 8.66 19.08
CA ILE A 329 -12.29 8.35 18.34
C ILE A 329 -12.48 6.99 17.69
N VAL A 330 -12.29 6.93 16.38
CA VAL A 330 -12.14 5.68 15.64
C VAL A 330 -10.67 5.62 15.24
N GLY A 331 -9.94 4.59 15.65
CA GLY A 331 -8.49 4.62 15.50
C GLY A 331 -7.82 3.27 15.36
N GLY A 332 -6.58 3.32 14.89
CA GLY A 332 -5.64 2.21 14.82
C GLY A 332 -4.39 2.52 15.62
N TYR A 333 -3.87 1.54 16.34
CA TYR A 333 -2.62 1.64 17.06
C TYR A 333 -1.73 0.43 16.79
N SER A 334 -0.44 0.68 16.64
CA SER A 334 0.56 -0.36 16.45
C SER A 334 1.45 -0.46 17.68
N TYR A 335 1.90 -1.67 18.01
CA TYR A 335 2.79 -1.88 19.15
C TYR A 335 3.70 -3.10 18.97
N TYR A 336 4.76 -3.13 19.78
CA TYR A 336 5.64 -4.29 19.95
C TYR A 336 5.48 -4.88 21.34
N ASP A 337 5.91 -6.12 21.53
CA ASP A 337 6.10 -6.68 22.87
C ASP A 337 7.09 -5.82 23.68
N SER A 338 6.87 -5.67 24.99
CA SER A 338 7.67 -4.76 25.85
C SER A 338 9.18 -5.02 25.84
N SER A 339 9.61 -6.23 25.50
CA SER A 339 11.02 -6.61 25.42
C SER A 339 11.65 -6.45 24.03
N ALA A 340 10.89 -5.97 23.04
CA ALA A 340 11.33 -5.85 21.66
C ALA A 340 12.50 -4.86 21.52
N LYS A 341 13.48 -5.25 20.73
CA LYS A 341 14.64 -4.41 20.41
C LYS A 341 14.24 -3.25 19.49
N SER A 342 13.20 -3.42 18.68
CA SER A 342 12.63 -2.36 17.83
C SER A 342 12.27 -1.12 18.64
N LEU A 343 11.74 -1.28 19.88
CA LEU A 343 11.41 -0.17 20.76
C LEU A 343 12.64 0.66 21.17
N LYS A 344 13.81 0.02 21.29
CA LYS A 344 15.07 0.72 21.61
C LYS A 344 15.57 1.53 20.41
N ASN A 345 15.40 1.01 19.20
CA ASN A 345 15.81 1.70 17.97
C ASN A 345 15.04 3.02 17.77
N ILE A 346 13.75 3.06 18.15
CA ILE A 346 12.91 4.27 18.00
C ILE A 346 13.58 5.47 18.66
N SER A 347 14.00 5.36 19.92
CA SER A 347 14.64 6.47 20.65
C SER A 347 15.93 6.99 19.99
N THR A 348 16.62 6.13 19.22
CA THR A 348 17.85 6.49 18.51
C THR A 348 17.55 7.19 17.18
N LEU A 349 16.55 6.70 16.44
CA LEU A 349 16.15 7.25 15.13
C LEU A 349 15.28 8.51 15.27
N TYR A 350 14.48 8.56 16.33
CA TYR A 350 13.49 9.59 16.61
C TYR A 350 13.72 10.17 18.01
N PRO A 351 14.69 11.08 18.18
CA PRO A 351 15.10 11.59 19.49
C PRO A 351 14.01 12.43 20.19
N ASN A 352 13.04 12.96 19.45
CA ASN A 352 11.92 13.73 19.99
C ASN A 352 10.65 12.88 20.18
N SER A 353 10.74 11.56 20.02
CA SER A 353 9.60 10.66 20.21
C SER A 353 9.14 10.65 21.67
N HIS A 354 7.86 10.30 21.89
CA HIS A 354 7.36 10.06 23.24
C HIS A 354 8.00 8.78 23.82
N ASP A 355 8.46 8.84 25.07
CA ASP A 355 9.20 7.80 25.80
C ASP A 355 8.64 6.37 25.77
N ARG A 356 7.35 6.19 25.45
CA ARG A 356 6.65 4.91 25.42
C ARG A 356 5.88 4.65 24.13
N ILE A 357 6.19 5.40 23.06
CA ILE A 357 5.54 5.15 21.79
C ILE A 357 5.79 3.71 21.30
N LEU A 358 4.78 3.10 20.69
CA LEU A 358 4.71 1.68 20.29
C LEU A 358 4.82 0.64 21.43
N TYR A 359 4.81 1.03 22.72
CA TYR A 359 4.74 0.06 23.83
C TYR A 359 3.32 -0.49 24.03
N PRO A 360 3.18 -1.70 24.60
CA PRO A 360 1.89 -2.18 25.08
C PRO A 360 1.32 -1.20 26.10
N LYS A 361 -0.01 -1.02 26.07
CA LYS A 361 -0.80 -0.12 26.94
C LYS A 361 -0.56 1.39 26.79
N TYR A 362 0.41 1.84 25.99
CA TYR A 362 0.63 3.28 25.75
C TYR A 362 -0.66 4.00 25.32
N LEU A 363 -1.41 3.40 24.38
CA LEU A 363 -2.67 3.94 23.91
C LEU A 363 -3.71 4.07 25.04
N GLU A 364 -3.97 2.98 25.77
CA GLU A 364 -5.00 2.94 26.83
C GLU A 364 -4.68 3.92 27.97
N GLU A 365 -3.42 3.98 28.40
CA GLU A 365 -2.96 4.89 29.45
C GLU A 365 -3.16 6.35 29.03
N ASN A 366 -2.75 6.71 27.81
CA ASN A 366 -2.89 8.07 27.31
C ASN A 366 -4.35 8.47 27.02
N LEU A 367 -5.17 7.54 26.52
CA LEU A 367 -6.61 7.80 26.36
C LEU A 367 -7.25 8.09 27.73
N SER A 368 -6.94 7.28 28.75
CA SER A 368 -7.51 7.48 30.09
C SER A 368 -7.09 8.81 30.72
N VAL A 369 -5.85 9.25 30.55
CA VAL A 369 -5.36 10.57 31.02
C VAL A 369 -6.11 11.73 30.35
N ASN A 370 -6.55 11.54 29.11
CA ASN A 370 -7.31 12.54 28.36
C ASN A 370 -8.83 12.33 28.42
N GLU A 371 -9.31 11.60 29.44
CA GLU A 371 -10.73 11.37 29.71
C GLU A 371 -11.45 10.60 28.59
N PHE A 372 -10.73 9.77 27.84
CA PHE A 372 -11.32 8.82 26.90
C PHE A 372 -11.33 7.41 27.48
N GLN A 373 -12.33 6.63 27.11
CA GLN A 373 -12.44 5.21 27.41
C GLN A 373 -12.59 4.41 26.12
N THR A 374 -11.80 3.36 25.98
CA THR A 374 -11.97 2.39 24.89
C THR A 374 -13.24 1.58 25.13
N MET A 375 -14.19 1.70 24.20
CA MET A 375 -15.48 1.00 24.22
C MET A 375 -15.40 -0.35 23.53
N HIS A 376 -14.60 -0.41 22.45
CA HIS A 376 -14.36 -1.62 21.70
C HIS A 376 -12.95 -1.60 21.14
N SER A 377 -12.30 -2.76 21.09
CA SER A 377 -11.00 -2.93 20.42
C SER A 377 -10.90 -4.30 19.80
N GLU A 378 -10.16 -4.40 18.70
CA GLU A 378 -9.96 -5.62 17.94
C GLU A 378 -8.51 -5.74 17.51
N ASN A 379 -7.88 -6.88 17.82
CA ASN A 379 -6.54 -7.19 17.34
C ASN A 379 -6.62 -7.70 15.89
N ILE A 380 -6.04 -6.96 14.96
CA ILE A 380 -6.09 -7.25 13.52
C ILE A 380 -5.05 -8.31 13.12
N GLY A 381 -4.01 -8.45 13.94
CA GLY A 381 -2.93 -9.39 13.74
C GLY A 381 -1.56 -8.73 13.93
N TYR A 382 -0.53 -9.38 13.39
CA TYR A 382 0.84 -8.90 13.45
C TYR A 382 1.61 -9.25 12.18
N CYS A 383 2.69 -8.50 11.92
CA CYS A 383 3.67 -8.82 10.89
C CYS A 383 5.07 -8.93 11.53
N THR A 384 5.87 -9.91 11.10
CA THR A 384 7.26 -10.10 11.57
C THR A 384 8.31 -9.56 10.61
N ASP A 385 7.85 -9.03 9.48
CA ASP A 385 8.64 -8.41 8.43
C ASP A 385 7.74 -7.38 7.70
N PRO A 386 7.55 -6.18 8.27
CA PRO A 386 6.68 -5.16 7.70
C PRO A 386 7.31 -4.46 6.48
N GLY A 387 8.61 -4.65 6.25
CA GLY A 387 9.38 -4.06 5.16
C GLY A 387 10.23 -2.85 5.58
N PRO A 388 11.17 -2.40 4.72
CA PRO A 388 12.11 -1.31 5.00
C PRO A 388 11.49 0.04 5.35
N PHE A 389 10.21 0.28 5.03
CA PHE A 389 9.50 1.50 5.44
C PHE A 389 9.48 1.71 6.97
N PHE A 390 9.53 0.61 7.73
CA PHE A 390 9.58 0.63 9.20
C PHE A 390 11.03 0.51 9.66
N ASP A 391 11.79 1.58 9.51
CA ASP A 391 13.25 1.63 9.73
C ASP A 391 13.72 1.22 11.15
N TYR A 392 12.85 1.39 12.14
CA TYR A 392 13.07 0.95 13.52
C TYR A 392 12.88 -0.56 13.73
N HIS A 393 12.26 -1.26 12.78
CA HIS A 393 11.88 -2.66 12.93
C HIS A 393 13.08 -3.61 12.92
N LYS A 394 13.11 -4.54 13.87
CA LYS A 394 14.03 -5.66 13.88
C LYS A 394 13.33 -6.92 13.41
N LYS A 395 13.94 -7.57 12.39
CA LYS A 395 13.45 -8.83 11.80
C LYS A 395 13.02 -9.85 12.86
N ASP A 396 11.90 -10.52 12.58
CA ASP A 396 11.26 -11.57 13.38
C ASP A 396 10.54 -11.09 14.66
N GLU A 397 10.63 -9.80 15.02
CA GLU A 397 9.81 -9.23 16.09
C GLU A 397 8.38 -8.99 15.61
N LYS A 398 7.38 -9.16 16.47
CA LYS A 398 5.98 -8.97 16.07
C LYS A 398 5.59 -7.50 16.15
N PHE A 399 5.29 -6.91 14.99
CA PHE A 399 4.62 -5.62 14.90
C PHE A 399 3.10 -5.84 14.90
N HIS A 400 2.48 -5.63 16.05
CA HIS A 400 1.04 -5.85 16.27
C HIS A 400 0.23 -4.65 15.80
N MET A 401 -0.97 -4.92 15.27
CA MET A 401 -1.95 -3.89 14.90
C MET A 401 -3.25 -4.11 15.66
N LEU A 402 -3.72 -3.04 16.28
CA LEU A 402 -4.95 -2.98 17.07
C LEU A 402 -5.85 -1.89 16.51
N MET A 403 -7.12 -2.20 16.32
CA MET A 403 -8.15 -1.18 16.08
C MET A 403 -8.90 -0.89 17.37
N TYR A 404 -9.36 0.34 17.52
CA TYR A 404 -10.08 0.77 18.72
C TYR A 404 -11.14 1.84 18.40
N PHE A 405 -12.21 1.79 19.18
CA PHE A 405 -13.24 2.80 19.25
C PHE A 405 -13.29 3.31 20.69
N ALA A 406 -13.14 4.62 20.87
CA ALA A 406 -13.16 5.27 22.16
C ALA A 406 -14.16 6.42 22.21
N SER A 407 -14.71 6.68 23.39
CA SER A 407 -15.59 7.82 23.66
C SER A 407 -15.07 8.61 24.85
N LYS A 408 -15.37 9.90 24.90
CA LYS A 408 -15.08 10.72 26.08
C LYS A 408 -15.94 10.25 27.28
N LYS A 409 -15.37 10.30 28.48
CA LYS A 409 -15.98 9.86 29.74
C LYS A 409 -17.01 10.86 30.26
#